data_AF-A0A485KD53-F1
#
_entry.id   AF-A0A485KD53-F1
#
_cell.length_a   1.000
_cell.length_b   1.000
_cell.length_c   1.000
_cell.angle_alpha   90.00
_cell.angle_beta   90.00
_cell.angle_gamma   90.00
#
_symmetry.space_group_name_H-M   'P 1'
#
loop_
_entity.id
_entity.type
_entity.pdbx_description
1 polymer ?
#
loop_
_entity_poly.entity_id
_entity_poly.type
_entity_poly.pdbx_seq_one_letter_code
_entity_poly.pdbx_strand_id
1 'polypeptide(L)'
;MTSQRRLGDLDVPVYDKVYVHFKDVPRALVQRILAEGDRSKHYEIKRVMLNLGMNRHFDDMWFRAHGKKHKAVLVNRTIIPAKEYTGARVIQRFLERVHLERLRKPELVHPSPGCDEPSTITKPVDGNDSEQSSRATPENPKTITPAL
;
A
#
# COMPACT_ATOMS: atom_id res chain seq x y z
N MET A 1 13.44 -23.05 19.25
CA MET A 1 13.38 -22.34 17.95
C MET A 1 12.03 -21.65 17.83
N THR A 2 12.00 -20.33 17.65
CA THR A 2 10.76 -19.54 17.56
C THR A 2 10.13 -19.66 16.17
N SER A 3 9.09 -20.50 16.04
CA SER A 3 8.33 -20.65 14.79
C SER A 3 7.52 -19.39 14.48
N GLN A 4 8.15 -18.45 13.78
CA GLN A 4 7.53 -17.15 13.49
C GLN A 4 6.41 -17.34 12.45
N ARG A 5 5.17 -16.98 12.83
CA ARG A 5 3.96 -17.12 12.00
C ARG A 5 3.90 -16.11 10.85
N ARG A 6 4.88 -16.15 9.95
CA ARG A 6 4.93 -15.31 8.75
C ARG A 6 3.94 -15.84 7.72
N LEU A 7 2.93 -15.04 7.37
CA LEU A 7 1.94 -15.37 6.32
C LEU A 7 2.58 -15.42 4.92
N GLY A 8 3.65 -14.65 4.69
CA GLY A 8 4.37 -14.62 3.41
C GLY A 8 5.03 -15.95 3.02
N ASP A 9 5.50 -16.74 4.00
CA ASP A 9 6.10 -18.06 3.74
C ASP A 9 5.05 -19.14 3.45
N LEU A 10 3.75 -18.84 3.61
CA LEU A 10 2.66 -19.74 3.23
C LEU A 10 2.51 -19.82 1.70
N ASP A 11 2.99 -18.80 0.97
CA ASP A 11 3.06 -18.75 -0.50
C ASP A 11 1.72 -19.13 -1.17
N VAL A 12 0.67 -18.45 -0.70
CA VAL A 12 -0.72 -18.54 -1.19
C VAL A 12 -0.89 -17.60 -2.39
N PRO A 13 -1.66 -17.98 -3.44
CA PRO A 13 -2.01 -17.05 -4.51
C PRO A 13 -2.91 -15.91 -4.01
N VAL A 14 -2.53 -14.67 -4.36
CA VAL A 14 -3.35 -13.46 -4.21
C VAL A 14 -4.03 -13.16 -5.54
N TYR A 15 -5.35 -13.06 -5.51
CA TYR A 15 -6.22 -12.74 -6.63
C TYR A 15 -6.57 -11.25 -6.63
N ASP A 16 -6.41 -10.60 -7.78
CA ASP A 16 -6.76 -9.20 -8.00
C ASP A 16 -6.16 -8.22 -6.97
N LYS A 17 -4.95 -8.55 -6.48
CA LYS A 17 -4.17 -7.77 -5.50
C LYS A 17 -4.84 -7.54 -4.14
N VAL A 18 -5.99 -8.18 -3.86
CA VAL A 18 -6.79 -7.94 -2.65
C VAL A 18 -7.31 -9.23 -2.02
N TYR A 19 -7.65 -10.23 -2.83
CA TYR A 19 -8.35 -11.43 -2.36
C TYR A 19 -7.45 -12.65 -2.29
N VAL A 20 -7.83 -13.62 -1.46
CA VAL A 20 -7.26 -14.97 -1.46
C VAL A 20 -8.43 -15.93 -1.66
N HIS A 21 -8.29 -16.90 -2.56
CA HIS A 21 -9.36 -17.87 -2.77
C HIS A 21 -9.33 -18.96 -1.69
N PHE A 22 -10.50 -19.27 -1.10
CA PHE A 22 -10.58 -20.09 0.11
C PHE A 22 -9.93 -21.47 -0.04
N LYS A 23 -10.09 -22.16 -1.19
CA LYS A 23 -9.49 -23.49 -1.45
C LYS A 23 -7.97 -23.52 -1.20
N ASP A 24 -7.29 -22.40 -1.43
CA ASP A 24 -5.83 -22.33 -1.39
C ASP A 24 -5.29 -22.15 0.03
N VAL A 25 -6.13 -21.69 0.97
CA VAL A 25 -5.73 -21.48 2.36
C VAL A 25 -5.51 -22.81 3.11
N PRO A 26 -6.47 -23.77 3.15
CA PRO A 26 -6.22 -25.08 3.73
C PRO A 26 -5.08 -25.83 3.03
N ARG A 27 -5.01 -25.77 1.69
CA ARG A 27 -3.96 -26.41 0.90
C ARG A 27 -2.56 -25.93 1.31
N ALA A 28 -2.37 -24.62 1.44
CA ALA A 28 -1.10 -24.05 1.84
C ALA A 28 -0.78 -24.25 3.33
N LEU A 29 -1.78 -24.26 4.21
CA LEU A 29 -1.62 -24.62 5.63
C LEU A 29 -1.13 -26.05 5.79
N VAL A 30 -1.71 -27.02 5.06
CA VAL A 30 -1.24 -28.42 5.05
C VAL A 30 0.19 -28.52 4.53
N GLN A 31 0.52 -27.85 3.42
CA GLN A 31 1.90 -27.81 2.89
C GLN A 31 2.90 -27.27 3.93
N ARG A 32 2.55 -26.21 4.68
CA ARG A 32 3.39 -25.66 5.74
C ARG A 32 3.57 -26.61 6.92
N ILE A 33 2.52 -27.33 7.32
CA ILE A 33 2.57 -28.31 8.42
C ILE A 33 3.47 -29.47 8.01
N LEU A 34 3.28 -30.03 6.81
CA LEU A 34 4.13 -31.10 6.26
C LEU A 34 5.59 -30.67 6.07
N ALA A 35 5.84 -29.39 5.78
CA ALA A 35 7.17 -28.83 5.71
C ALA A 35 7.80 -28.52 7.08
N GLU A 36 7.05 -28.60 8.18
CA GLU A 36 7.48 -28.21 9.54
C GLU A 36 7.97 -26.75 9.67
N GLY A 37 7.69 -25.91 8.65
CA GLY A 37 8.22 -24.56 8.50
C GLY A 37 9.57 -24.45 7.77
N ASP A 38 10.18 -25.56 7.33
CA ASP A 38 11.37 -25.55 6.48
C ASP A 38 11.02 -25.17 5.03
N ARG A 39 11.73 -24.18 4.50
CA ARG A 39 11.53 -23.65 3.14
C ARG A 39 11.97 -24.65 2.07
N SER A 40 12.98 -25.47 2.34
CA SER A 40 13.48 -26.49 1.42
C SER A 40 12.46 -27.63 1.26
N LYS A 41 11.96 -28.18 2.38
CA LYS A 41 10.84 -29.14 2.38
C LYS A 41 9.60 -28.57 1.68
N HIS A 42 9.23 -27.31 1.96
CA HIS A 42 8.06 -26.66 1.34
C HIS A 42 8.18 -26.54 -0.18
N TYR A 43 9.37 -26.20 -0.70
CA TYR A 43 9.64 -26.17 -2.13
C TYR A 43 9.54 -27.56 -2.76
N GLU A 44 10.13 -28.57 -2.13
CA GLU A 44 10.07 -29.95 -2.61
C GLU A 44 8.65 -30.51 -2.62
N ILE A 45 7.88 -30.30 -1.55
CA ILE A 45 6.45 -30.67 -1.48
C ILE A 45 5.69 -30.01 -2.65
N LYS A 46 5.89 -28.71 -2.90
CA LYS A 46 5.24 -28.03 -4.03
C LYS A 46 5.66 -28.60 -5.39
N ARG A 47 6.94 -28.92 -5.59
CA ARG A 47 7.46 -29.57 -6.81
C ARG A 47 6.80 -30.94 -7.03
N VAL A 48 6.75 -31.78 -6.00
CA VAL A 48 6.11 -33.10 -6.07
C VAL A 48 4.61 -32.99 -6.32
N MET A 49 3.90 -32.07 -5.65
CA MET A 49 2.47 -31.82 -5.88
C MET A 49 2.15 -31.29 -7.28
N LEU A 50 3.09 -30.58 -7.92
CA LEU A 50 2.97 -30.13 -9.31
C LEU A 50 3.19 -31.31 -10.27
N ASN A 51 4.30 -32.05 -10.10
CA ASN A 51 4.68 -33.17 -10.97
C ASN A 51 3.65 -34.30 -10.97
N LEU A 52 3.05 -34.60 -9.81
CA LEU A 52 1.99 -35.62 -9.65
C LEU A 52 0.59 -35.10 -10.01
N GLY A 53 0.45 -33.86 -10.50
CA GLY A 53 -0.84 -33.28 -10.87
C GLY A 53 -1.83 -33.06 -9.72
N MET A 54 -1.42 -33.26 -8.46
CA MET A 54 -2.30 -33.20 -7.28
C MET A 54 -2.97 -31.83 -7.11
N ASN A 55 -2.28 -30.74 -7.49
CA ASN A 55 -2.89 -29.41 -7.50
C ASN A 55 -4.12 -29.34 -8.44
N ARG A 56 -4.07 -30.00 -9.61
CA ARG A 56 -5.19 -30.06 -10.56
C ARG A 56 -6.33 -30.94 -10.04
N HIS A 57 -6.01 -32.09 -9.44
CA HIS A 57 -7.03 -32.97 -8.84
C HIS A 57 -7.77 -32.30 -7.69
N PHE A 58 -7.06 -31.58 -6.82
CA PHE A 58 -7.67 -30.80 -5.75
C PHE A 58 -8.62 -29.72 -6.29
N ASP A 59 -8.19 -28.99 -7.32
CA ASP A 59 -9.00 -27.99 -7.99
C ASP A 59 -10.26 -28.59 -8.63
N ASP A 60 -10.13 -29.69 -9.37
CA ASP A 60 -11.27 -30.33 -10.02
C ASP A 60 -12.23 -30.97 -9.00
N MET A 61 -11.74 -31.51 -7.86
CA MET A 61 -12.60 -31.90 -6.73
C MET A 61 -13.36 -30.71 -6.15
N TRP A 62 -12.68 -29.58 -5.89
CA TRP A 62 -13.28 -28.36 -5.38
C TRP A 62 -14.40 -27.85 -6.29
N PHE A 63 -14.14 -27.75 -7.59
CA PHE A 63 -15.12 -27.25 -8.56
C PHE A 63 -16.27 -28.25 -8.86
N ARG A 64 -16.06 -29.56 -8.63
CA ARG A 64 -17.16 -30.54 -8.63
C ARG A 64 -18.10 -30.34 -7.45
N ALA A 65 -17.56 -30.10 -6.26
CA ALA A 65 -18.35 -29.93 -5.04
C ALA A 65 -19.02 -28.55 -4.91
N HIS A 66 -18.40 -27.48 -5.44
CA HIS A 66 -18.87 -26.09 -5.24
C HIS A 66 -19.30 -25.39 -6.55
N GLY A 67 -19.25 -26.10 -7.68
CA GLY A 67 -19.85 -25.65 -8.95
C GLY A 67 -18.91 -24.92 -9.91
N LYS A 68 -19.18 -25.12 -11.21
CA LYS A 68 -18.32 -24.65 -12.32
C LYS A 68 -18.25 -23.12 -12.46
N LYS A 69 -19.23 -22.36 -11.95
CA LYS A 69 -19.24 -20.88 -12.00
C LYS A 69 -18.00 -20.28 -11.31
N HIS A 70 -17.57 -20.84 -10.18
CA HIS A 70 -16.37 -20.40 -9.47
C HIS A 70 -15.09 -20.62 -10.29
N LYS A 71 -15.01 -21.69 -11.10
CA LYS A 71 -13.86 -21.96 -11.98
C LYS A 71 -13.69 -20.87 -13.03
N ALA A 72 -14.78 -20.49 -13.71
CA ALA A 72 -14.76 -19.41 -14.71
C ALA A 72 -14.35 -18.06 -14.11
N VAL A 73 -14.86 -17.72 -12.91
CA VAL A 73 -14.51 -16.48 -12.20
C VAL A 73 -13.04 -16.44 -11.77
N LEU A 74 -12.38 -17.59 -11.56
CA LEU A 74 -10.96 -17.65 -11.16
C LEU A 74 -9.99 -17.60 -12.34
N VAL A 75 -10.36 -18.14 -13.49
CA VAL A 75 -9.50 -18.18 -14.69
C VAL A 75 -9.19 -16.77 -15.22
N ASN A 76 -10.15 -15.85 -15.10
CA ASN A 76 -10.03 -14.48 -15.64
C ASN A 76 -9.35 -13.49 -14.68
N ARG A 77 -8.88 -13.94 -13.51
CA ARG A 77 -8.31 -13.06 -12.47
C ARG A 77 -6.80 -12.98 -12.56
N THR A 78 -6.26 -11.85 -12.10
CA THR A 78 -4.81 -11.69 -11.98
C THR A 78 -4.33 -12.43 -10.73
N ILE A 79 -3.36 -13.33 -10.89
CA ILE A 79 -2.82 -14.15 -9.80
C ILE A 79 -1.36 -13.76 -9.54
N ILE A 80 -1.05 -13.38 -8.30
CA ILE A 80 0.29 -12.98 -7.87
C ILE A 80 0.65 -13.77 -6.59
N PRO A 81 1.86 -14.33 -6.46
CA PRO A 81 2.31 -14.93 -5.21
C PRO A 81 2.31 -13.93 -4.03
N ALA A 82 1.82 -14.34 -2.86
CA ALA A 82 1.72 -13.47 -1.67
C ALA A 82 3.05 -12.77 -1.29
N LYS A 83 4.19 -13.44 -1.52
CA LYS A 83 5.54 -12.89 -1.30
C LYS A 83 5.84 -11.68 -2.19
N GLU A 84 5.48 -11.73 -3.47
CA GLU A 84 5.69 -10.65 -4.44
C GLU A 84 4.75 -9.47 -4.16
N TYR A 85 3.48 -9.76 -3.90
CA TYR A 85 2.52 -8.75 -3.46
C TYR A 85 2.97 -8.00 -2.19
N THR A 86 3.46 -8.74 -1.20
CA THR A 86 3.95 -8.15 0.06
C THR A 86 5.21 -7.32 -0.18
N GLY A 87 6.17 -7.82 -0.98
CA GLY A 87 7.38 -7.08 -1.35
C GLY A 87 7.07 -5.77 -2.08
N ALA A 88 6.22 -5.83 -3.12
CA ALA A 88 5.78 -4.65 -3.86
C ALA A 88 5.11 -3.60 -2.94
N ARG A 89 4.24 -4.04 -2.02
CA ARG A 89 3.55 -3.13 -1.08
C ARG A 89 4.49 -2.51 -0.04
N VAL A 90 5.56 -3.21 0.36
CA VAL A 90 6.61 -2.65 1.23
C VAL A 90 7.44 -1.61 0.47
N ILE A 91 7.85 -1.91 -0.77
CA ILE A 91 8.61 -0.99 -1.63
C ILE A 91 7.80 0.27 -1.94
N GLN A 92 6.52 0.13 -2.30
CA GLN A 92 5.61 1.26 -2.55
C GLN A 92 5.57 2.20 -1.34
N ARG A 93 5.31 1.67 -0.14
CA ARG A 93 5.27 2.46 1.10
C ARG A 93 6.60 3.13 1.46
N PHE A 94 7.72 2.51 1.10
CA PHE A 94 9.04 3.12 1.27
C PHE A 94 9.22 4.32 0.33
N LEU A 95 8.87 4.17 -0.96
CA LEU A 95 8.95 5.25 -1.93
C LEU A 95 8.00 6.42 -1.60
N GLU A 96 6.78 6.12 -1.16
CA GLU A 96 5.83 7.13 -0.66
C GLU A 96 6.42 7.96 0.49
N ARG A 97 7.08 7.31 1.46
CA ARG A 97 7.76 8.01 2.58
C ARG A 97 8.92 8.88 2.11
N VAL A 98 9.81 8.34 1.28
CA VAL A 98 10.97 9.08 0.73
C VAL A 98 10.52 10.28 -0.10
N HIS A 99 9.41 10.17 -0.84
CA HIS A 99 8.84 11.29 -1.58
C HIS A 99 8.31 12.39 -0.63
N LEU A 100 7.54 12.01 0.40
CA LEU A 100 7.04 12.95 1.41
C LEU A 100 8.17 13.62 2.21
N GLU A 101 9.25 12.91 2.52
CA GLU A 101 10.44 13.47 3.19
C GLU A 101 11.19 14.49 2.33
N ARG A 102 11.26 14.28 1.01
CA ARG A 102 11.83 15.26 0.07
C ARG A 102 10.98 16.53 -0.02
N LEU A 103 9.65 16.39 -0.09
CA LEU A 103 8.73 17.53 -0.04
C LEU A 103 8.72 18.26 1.31
N ARG A 104 9.08 17.57 2.41
CA ARG A 104 9.18 18.12 3.77
C ARG A 104 10.50 18.80 4.10
N LYS A 105 11.52 18.72 3.24
CA LYS A 105 12.67 19.61 3.30
C LYS A 105 12.34 20.85 2.48
N PRO A 106 11.84 21.96 3.09
CA PRO A 106 11.97 23.23 2.43
C PRO A 106 13.44 23.48 2.17
N GLU A 107 13.72 24.11 1.04
CA GLU A 107 15.02 24.67 0.72
C GLU A 107 15.38 25.70 1.81
N LEU A 108 16.21 25.31 2.77
CA LEU A 108 16.85 26.27 3.69
C LEU A 108 17.97 26.99 2.93
N VAL A 109 17.57 27.73 1.89
CA VAL A 109 18.39 28.80 1.32
C VAL A 109 18.44 29.88 2.39
N HIS A 110 19.60 30.01 3.03
CA HIS A 110 19.84 31.03 4.04
C HIS A 110 19.73 32.43 3.42
N PRO A 111 18.84 33.32 3.88
CA PRO A 111 19.11 34.75 3.79
C PRO A 111 20.20 35.06 4.82
N SER A 112 21.43 35.29 4.34
CA SER A 112 22.56 35.60 5.22
C SER A 112 22.39 37.00 5.85
N PRO A 113 22.40 37.15 7.18
CA PRO A 113 22.16 38.44 7.82
C PRO A 113 23.46 39.24 8.05
N GLY A 114 23.57 40.39 7.38
CA GLY A 114 24.18 41.61 7.92
C GLY A 114 25.71 41.78 7.90
N CYS A 115 26.15 42.77 7.12
CA CYS A 115 27.35 43.63 7.23
C CYS A 115 27.15 44.80 6.21
N ASP A 116 27.49 46.08 6.43
CA ASP A 116 27.91 46.83 7.63
C ASP A 116 27.54 48.34 7.48
N GLU A 117 27.50 49.04 8.63
CA GLU A 117 27.68 50.50 8.84
C GLU A 117 26.66 51.58 8.35
N PRO A 118 26.58 52.76 9.03
CA PRO A 118 25.47 53.72 8.93
C PRO A 118 25.79 55.05 8.22
N SER A 119 24.76 55.77 7.75
CA SER A 119 24.82 57.22 7.45
C SER A 119 23.45 57.91 7.47
N THR A 120 23.13 58.51 8.63
CA THR A 120 22.81 59.93 8.84
C THR A 120 22.09 60.76 7.73
N ILE A 121 21.06 61.53 8.15
CA ILE A 121 20.39 62.67 7.44
C ILE A 121 19.45 62.24 6.27
N THR A 122 18.18 62.67 6.11
CA THR A 122 17.40 63.82 6.66
C THR A 122 15.88 63.51 6.72
N LYS A 123 15.13 64.20 7.60
CA LYS A 123 13.68 64.51 7.45
C LYS A 123 13.52 65.68 6.44
N PRO A 124 12.39 65.92 5.73
CA PRO A 124 11.08 66.18 6.41
C PRO A 124 9.75 65.96 5.63
N VAL A 125 8.66 66.17 6.38
CA VAL A 125 7.39 66.84 6.02
C VAL A 125 6.29 66.15 5.17
N ASP A 126 5.12 66.10 5.82
CA ASP A 126 3.70 66.23 5.40
C ASP A 126 3.12 65.53 4.16
N GLY A 127 1.91 64.99 4.35
CA GLY A 127 1.02 64.54 3.29
C GLY A 127 -0.16 63.74 3.83
N ASN A 128 -1.33 64.38 3.95
CA ASN A 128 -2.62 63.67 4.05
C ASN A 128 -2.82 62.76 2.83
N ASP A 129 -3.50 61.62 2.97
CA ASP A 129 -4.92 61.59 2.60
C ASP A 129 -5.65 60.33 3.06
N SER A 130 -6.98 60.45 3.09
CA SER A 130 -7.90 59.40 3.53
C SER A 130 -8.31 58.52 2.36
N GLU A 131 -8.43 57.21 2.56
CA GLU A 131 -9.47 56.46 1.86
C GLU A 131 -9.98 55.27 2.68
N GLN A 132 -11.31 55.20 2.80
CA GLN A 132 -12.02 54.08 3.40
C GLN A 132 -12.26 53.02 2.33
N SER A 133 -12.08 51.74 2.65
CA SER A 133 -12.95 50.73 2.03
C SER A 133 -13.14 49.50 2.92
N SER A 134 -14.40 49.29 3.27
CA SER A 134 -14.89 48.10 3.97
C SER A 134 -15.06 46.93 2.99
N ARG A 135 -15.06 45.69 3.48
CA ARG A 135 -16.29 44.85 3.56
C ARG A 135 -16.06 43.33 3.64
N ALA A 136 -16.70 42.74 4.66
CA ALA A 136 -17.30 41.40 4.77
C ALA A 136 -16.51 40.09 4.50
N THR A 137 -16.48 39.27 5.55
CA THR A 137 -16.47 37.81 5.56
C THR A 137 -17.69 37.20 4.84
N PRO A 138 -17.53 36.02 4.21
CA PRO A 138 -18.52 34.94 4.26
C PRO A 138 -17.88 33.63 4.78
N GLU A 139 -18.36 33.01 5.85
CA GLU A 139 -19.58 32.18 5.95
C GLU A 139 -19.41 30.78 5.30
N ASN A 140 -19.43 29.74 6.13
CA ASN A 140 -19.19 28.33 5.79
C ASN A 140 -20.44 27.67 5.17
N PRO A 141 -20.37 27.00 4.00
CA PRO A 141 -21.47 26.18 3.51
C PRO A 141 -21.59 24.85 4.28
N LYS A 142 -22.83 24.51 4.66
CA LYS A 142 -23.16 23.36 5.51
C LYS A 142 -23.18 22.04 4.75
N THR A 143 -22.90 20.96 5.49
CA THR A 143 -23.06 19.55 5.10
C THR A 143 -24.42 19.25 4.47
N ILE A 144 -24.43 18.55 3.33
CA ILE A 144 -25.62 17.93 2.75
C ILE A 144 -25.52 16.42 2.89
N THR A 145 -26.47 15.83 3.60
CA THR A 145 -26.67 14.38 3.71
C THR A 145 -27.62 13.91 2.61
N PRO A 146 -27.32 12.83 1.85
CA PRO A 146 -28.28 12.25 0.91
C PRO A 146 -29.40 11.49 1.64
N ALA A 147 -30.58 11.48 1.05
CA ALA A 147 -31.78 10.83 1.57
C ALA A 147 -31.86 9.33 1.21
N LEU A 148 -32.90 8.69 1.77
CA LEU A 148 -33.33 7.28 1.64
C LEU A 148 -33.10 6.61 0.28
#